data_AF-A0A952UJ59-F1
#
_entry.id   AF-A0A952UJ59-F1
#
_cell.length_a   1.000
_cell.length_b   1.000
_cell.length_c   1.000
_cell.angle_alpha   90.00
_cell.angle_beta   90.00
_cell.angle_gamma   90.00
#
_symmetry.space_group_name_H-M   'P 1'
#
loop_
_entity.id
_entity.type
_entity.pdbx_description
1 polymer ?
#
loop_
_entity_poly.entity_id
_entity_poly.type
_entity_poly.pdbx_seq_one_letter_code
_entity_poly.pdbx_strand_id
1 'polypeptide(L)'
;MPSSERGKVSMVKTGMGICIAGLAVSVLSLVPAVVPVGVFPWPVFVGSAIYFPGAFLAFFSSRGKERNQVFNQLRLVRLGFVAVIVIAVTSIMRG
;
A
#
# COMPACT_ATOMS: atom_id res chain seq x y z
N MET A 1 18.36 24.33 11.59
CA MET A 1 17.61 23.08 11.33
C MET A 1 18.51 21.88 11.63
N PRO A 2 18.22 21.09 12.67
CA PRO A 2 19.08 19.98 13.07
C PRO A 2 19.07 18.86 12.02
N SER A 3 20.25 18.33 11.69
CA SER A 3 20.49 17.28 10.69
C SER A 3 19.73 15.97 10.95
N SER A 4 19.25 15.74 12.17
CA SER A 4 18.43 14.57 12.56
C SER A 4 17.01 14.57 11.98
N GLU A 5 16.42 15.73 11.69
CA GLU A 5 15.04 15.81 11.14
C GLU A 5 15.00 15.46 9.64
N ARG A 6 16.02 15.83 8.87
CA ARG A 6 16.08 15.55 7.42
C ARG A 6 16.05 14.05 7.09
N GLY A 7 16.69 13.22 7.91
CA GLY A 7 16.70 11.76 7.72
C GLY A 7 15.33 11.12 7.93
N LYS A 8 14.54 11.63 8.89
CA LYS A 8 13.22 11.08 9.24
C LYS A 8 12.16 11.41 8.19
N VAL A 9 12.17 12.64 7.67
CA VAL A 9 11.27 13.03 6.57
C VAL A 9 11.54 12.20 5.31
N SER A 10 12.81 11.87 5.05
CA SER A 10 13.20 10.98 3.96
C SER A 10 12.67 9.55 4.15
N MET A 11 12.82 8.97 5.36
CA MET A 11 12.30 7.63 5.66
C MET A 11 10.78 7.53 5.54
N VAL A 12 10.04 8.55 5.99
CA VAL A 12 8.57 8.59 5.84
C VAL A 12 8.19 8.63 4.35
N LYS A 13 8.84 9.46 3.53
CA LYS A 13 8.57 9.50 2.09
C LYS A 13 8.89 8.17 1.40
N THR A 14 10.00 7.53 1.75
CA THR A 14 10.37 6.21 1.22
C THR A 14 9.35 5.14 1.65
N GLY A 15 8.94 5.11 2.91
CA GLY A 15 7.90 4.19 3.39
C GLY A 15 6.58 4.35 2.66
N MET A 16 6.15 5.59 2.42
CA MET A 16 4.94 5.90 1.64
C MET A 16 5.09 5.47 0.18
N GLY A 17 6.26 5.70 -0.41
CA GLY A 17 6.57 5.26 -1.78
C GLY A 17 6.46 3.74 -1.92
N ILE A 18 6.97 2.98 -0.94
CA ILE A 18 6.83 1.52 -0.90
C ILE A 18 5.36 1.11 -0.76
N CYS A 19 4.58 1.77 0.11
CA CYS A 19 3.15 1.51 0.26
C CYS A 19 2.37 1.74 -1.06
N ILE A 20 2.69 2.82 -1.77
CA ILE A 20 2.07 3.15 -3.06
C ILE A 20 2.48 2.13 -4.12
N ALA A 21 3.75 1.70 -4.14
CA ALA A 21 4.21 0.65 -5.05
C ALA A 21 3.48 -0.68 -4.80
N GLY A 22 3.28 -1.07 -3.53
CA GLY A 22 2.48 -2.24 -3.18
C GLY A 22 1.03 -2.14 -3.65
N LEU A 23 0.42 -0.95 -3.54
CA LEU A 23 -0.93 -0.71 -4.06
C LEU A 23 -0.95 -0.81 -5.60
N ALA A 24 0.01 -0.23 -6.29
CA ALA A 24 0.11 -0.29 -7.75
C ALA A 24 0.24 -1.75 -8.25
N VAL A 25 1.06 -2.55 -7.58
CA VAL A 25 1.18 -3.99 -7.88
C VAL A 25 -0.14 -4.72 -7.63
N SER A 26 -0.87 -4.37 -6.58
CA SER A 26 -2.19 -4.96 -6.30
C SER A 26 -3.20 -4.60 -7.38
N VAL A 27 -3.19 -3.36 -7.88
CA VAL A 27 -4.08 -2.92 -8.96
C VAL A 27 -3.88 -3.73 -10.24
N LEU A 28 -2.67 -4.27 -10.49
CA LEU A 28 -2.44 -5.16 -11.63
C LEU A 28 -3.29 -6.44 -11.56
N SER A 29 -3.76 -6.86 -10.38
CA SER A 29 -4.71 -7.98 -10.28
C SER A 29 -6.07 -7.70 -10.92
N LEU A 30 -6.42 -6.43 -11.12
CA LEU A 30 -7.66 -6.02 -11.77
C LEU A 30 -7.54 -6.02 -13.29
N VAL A 31 -6.32 -6.17 -13.83
CA VAL A 31 -6.07 -6.21 -15.27
C VAL A 31 -6.27 -7.64 -15.75
N PRO A 32 -7.30 -7.93 -16.58
CA PRO A 32 -7.60 -9.29 -17.03
C PRO A 32 -6.45 -9.95 -17.81
N ALA A 33 -5.59 -9.13 -18.44
CA ALA A 33 -4.40 -9.59 -19.14
C ALA A 33 -3.30 -10.12 -18.21
N VAL A 34 -3.32 -9.74 -16.92
CA VAL A 34 -2.34 -10.18 -15.91
C VAL A 34 -2.90 -11.32 -15.06
N VAL A 35 -4.17 -11.21 -14.65
CA VAL A 35 -4.88 -12.25 -13.90
C VAL A 35 -6.17 -12.58 -14.62
N PRO A 36 -6.30 -13.79 -15.20
CA PRO A 36 -7.55 -14.23 -15.80
C PRO A 36 -8.69 -14.23 -14.76
N VAL A 37 -9.90 -13.90 -15.23
CA VAL A 37 -11.10 -13.91 -14.38
C VAL A 37 -11.34 -15.33 -13.84
N GLY A 38 -11.73 -15.44 -12.57
CA GLY A 38 -11.93 -16.73 -11.88
C GLY A 38 -10.66 -17.33 -11.26
N VAL A 39 -9.48 -16.75 -11.50
CA VAL A 39 -8.21 -17.19 -10.90
C VAL A 39 -7.90 -16.36 -9.64
N PHE A 40 -7.23 -17.00 -8.68
CA PHE A 40 -6.79 -16.35 -7.44
C PHE A 40 -5.95 -15.07 -7.72
N PRO A 41 -6.23 -13.93 -7.07
CA PRO A 41 -5.63 -12.65 -7.40
C PRO A 41 -4.29 -12.49 -6.67
N TRP A 42 -3.30 -13.29 -7.09
CA TRP A 42 -1.96 -13.31 -6.50
C TRP A 42 -1.23 -11.95 -6.46
N PRO A 43 -1.45 -10.97 -7.38
CA PRO A 43 -0.79 -9.67 -7.29
C PRO A 43 -1.24 -8.86 -6.08
N VAL A 44 -2.46 -9.10 -5.56
CA VAL A 44 -2.93 -8.50 -4.30
C VAL A 44 -2.09 -8.97 -3.13
N PHE A 45 -1.73 -10.24 -3.10
CA PHE A 45 -0.86 -10.80 -2.05
C PHE A 45 0.55 -10.23 -2.13
N VAL A 46 1.12 -10.16 -3.35
CA VAL A 46 2.44 -9.56 -3.56
C VAL A 46 2.44 -8.09 -3.18
N GLY A 47 1.43 -7.33 -3.61
CA GLY A 47 1.30 -5.94 -3.24
C GLY A 47 1.13 -5.73 -1.73
N SER A 48 0.41 -6.63 -1.04
CA SER A 48 0.25 -6.59 0.42
C SER A 48 1.58 -6.86 1.13
N ALA A 49 2.37 -7.80 0.61
CA ALA A 49 3.71 -8.11 1.12
C ALA A 49 4.68 -6.93 0.95
N ILE A 50 4.52 -6.13 -0.11
CA ILE A 50 5.29 -4.88 -0.33
C ILE A 50 4.77 -3.76 0.59
N TYR A 51 3.46 -3.65 0.77
CA TYR A 51 2.84 -2.64 1.63
C TYR A 51 3.31 -2.75 3.09
N PHE A 52 3.43 -3.97 3.61
CA PHE A 52 3.76 -4.23 5.02
C PHE A 52 5.07 -3.57 5.50
N PRO A 53 6.24 -3.77 4.85
CA PRO A 53 7.48 -3.11 5.24
C PRO A 53 7.42 -1.58 5.05
N GLY A 54 6.74 -1.09 4.01
CA GLY A 54 6.55 0.36 3.82
C GLY A 54 5.74 1.00 4.95
N ALA A 55 4.66 0.33 5.37
CA ALA A 55 3.80 0.78 6.46
C ALA A 55 4.55 0.71 7.80
N PHE A 56 5.35 -0.32 8.00
CA PHE A 56 6.18 -0.48 9.19
C PHE A 56 7.22 0.65 9.31
N LEU A 57 7.92 0.96 8.22
CA LEU A 57 8.88 2.07 8.13
C LEU A 57 8.23 3.42 8.41
N ALA A 58 7.09 3.70 7.77
CA ALA A 58 6.33 4.93 7.97
C ALA A 58 5.81 5.07 9.42
N PHE A 59 5.38 3.96 10.02
CA PHE A 59 4.88 3.92 11.39
C PHE A 59 5.99 4.17 12.42
N PHE A 60 7.12 3.47 12.32
CA PHE A 60 8.24 3.64 13.24
C PHE A 60 8.92 5.01 13.12
N SER A 61 8.95 5.57 11.92
CA SER A 61 9.61 6.85 11.66
C SER A 61 8.74 8.08 12.00
N SER A 62 7.43 7.91 12.22
CA SER A 62 6.53 9.03 12.54
C SER A 62 6.31 9.19 14.06
N ARG A 63 6.65 10.37 14.61
CA ARG A 63 6.41 10.75 16.01
C ARG A 63 5.81 12.16 16.11
N GLY A 64 4.99 12.39 17.12
CA GLY A 64 4.39 13.71 17.39
C GLY A 64 3.25 14.08 16.43
N LYS A 65 3.10 15.38 16.12
CA LYS A 65 1.98 15.91 15.32
C LYS A 65 1.93 15.37 13.87
N GLU A 66 3.08 15.00 13.29
CA GLU A 66 3.14 14.41 11.94
C GLU A 66 2.58 12.99 11.86
N ARG A 67 2.47 12.29 13.01
CA ARG A 67 1.93 10.93 13.06
C ARG A 67 0.50 10.87 12.52
N ASN A 68 -0.35 11.84 12.86
CA ASN A 68 -1.73 11.85 12.37
C ASN A 68 -1.81 12.01 10.85
N GLN A 69 -0.93 12.80 10.25
CA GLN A 69 -0.90 13.00 8.80
C GLN A 69 -0.43 11.73 8.07
N VAL A 70 0.63 11.08 8.56
CA VAL A 70 1.14 9.82 8.03
C VAL A 70 0.10 8.69 8.17
N PHE A 71 -0.58 8.60 9.32
CA PHE A 71 -1.65 7.63 9.51
C PHE A 71 -2.84 7.86 8.57
N ASN A 72 -3.22 9.11 8.32
CA ASN A 72 -4.31 9.41 7.40
C ASN A 72 -3.95 8.99 5.96
N GLN A 73 -2.70 9.22 5.54
CA GLN A 73 -2.20 8.75 4.24
C GLN A 73 -2.14 7.22 4.15
N LEU A 74 -1.62 6.54 5.18
CA LEU A 74 -1.65 5.08 5.27
C LEU A 74 -3.09 4.54 5.22
N ARG A 75 -4.04 5.23 5.83
CA ARG A 75 -5.46 4.86 5.80
C ARG A 75 -6.02 4.96 4.38
N LEU A 76 -5.67 5.99 3.61
CA LEU A 76 -6.03 6.10 2.19
C LEU A 76 -5.45 4.94 1.37
N VAL A 77 -4.16 4.62 1.54
CA VAL A 77 -3.54 3.48 0.84
C VAL A 77 -4.24 2.18 1.21
N ARG A 78 -4.53 1.98 2.49
CA ARG A 78 -5.24 0.79 2.99
C ARG A 78 -6.65 0.68 2.40
N LEU A 79 -7.38 1.79 2.28
CA LEU A 79 -8.69 1.81 1.60
C LEU A 79 -8.56 1.42 0.12
N GLY A 80 -7.49 1.86 -0.55
CA GLY A 80 -7.16 1.41 -1.90
C GLY A 80 -7.01 -0.11 -2.00
N PHE A 81 -6.25 -0.71 -1.08
CA PHE A 81 -6.11 -2.18 -1.02
C PHE A 81 -7.45 -2.89 -0.81
N VAL A 82 -8.29 -2.39 0.11
CA VAL A 82 -9.62 -2.95 0.36
C VAL A 82 -10.48 -2.88 -0.90
N ALA A 83 -10.48 -1.75 -1.60
CA ALA A 83 -11.21 -1.60 -2.85
C ALA A 83 -10.75 -2.61 -3.91
N VAL A 84 -9.44 -2.76 -4.09
CA VAL A 84 -8.86 -3.74 -5.04
C VAL A 84 -9.28 -5.17 -4.65
N ILE A 85 -9.20 -5.54 -3.38
CA ILE A 85 -9.63 -6.86 -2.89
C ILE A 85 -11.11 -7.11 -3.19
N VAL A 86 -11.98 -6.15 -2.87
CA VAL A 86 -13.42 -6.27 -3.11
C VAL A 86 -13.70 -6.46 -4.59
N ILE A 87 -13.06 -5.68 -5.46
CA ILE A 87 -13.24 -5.80 -6.92
C ILE A 87 -12.72 -7.16 -7.40
N ALA A 88 -11.51 -7.56 -6.99
CA ALA A 88 -10.92 -8.83 -7.39
C ALA A 88 -11.77 -10.04 -6.96
N VAL A 89 -12.27 -10.06 -5.71
CA VAL A 89 -13.16 -11.12 -5.20
C VAL A 89 -14.49 -11.11 -5.96
N THR A 90 -15.07 -9.94 -6.22
CA THR A 90 -16.32 -9.83 -6.98
C THR A 90 -16.15 -10.34 -8.41
N SER A 91 -15.01 -10.05 -9.05
CA SER A 91 -14.67 -10.57 -10.37
C SER A 91 -14.53 -12.09 -10.38
N ILE A 92 -13.99 -12.70 -9.32
CA ILE A 92 -13.88 -14.16 -9.20
C ILE A 92 -15.27 -14.79 -9.03
N MET A 93 -16.16 -14.20 -8.21
CA MET A 93 -17.52 -14.72 -8.00
C MET A 93 -18.43 -14.62 -9.22
N ARG A 94 -18.10 -13.75 -10.18
CA ARG A 94 -18.86 -13.55 -11.43
C ARG A 94 -18.29 -14.33 -12.62
N GLY A 95 -17.07 -14.86 -12.49
CA GLY A 95 -16.39 -15.64 -13.52
C GLY A 95 -16.69 -17.13 -13.47
#